data_AF-A0A950GM82-F1
#
_entry.id   AF-A0A950GM82-F1
#
_cell.length_a   1.000
_cell.length_b   1.000
_cell.length_c   1.000
_cell.angle_alpha   90.00
_cell.angle_beta   90.00
_cell.angle_gamma   90.00
#
_symmetry.space_group_name_H-M   'P 1'
#
loop_
_entity.id
_entity.type
_entity.pdbx_description
1 polymer ?
#
loop_
_entity_poly.entity_id
_entity_poly.type
_entity_poly.pdbx_seq_one_letter_code
_entity_poly.pdbx_strand_id
1 'polypeptide(L)'
;MRTIVISATLLSLAACNDNRYVPPPAPKVSVAHPLRQEVTRYLETSGNLASVNSTNLVARVAGFVQEIKFTDGAMVKAGQPLFVIEPASYENALAQAKAAEAGADATVTQAQADYARQTELQGR
;
A
#
# COMPACT_ATOMS: atom_id res chain seq x y z
N MET A 1 -84.79 -58.52 56.54
CA MET A 1 -84.29 -57.17 56.23
C MET A 1 -83.11 -56.88 57.13
N ARG A 2 -81.90 -57.01 56.66
CA ARG A 2 -81.42 -57.54 55.37
C ARG A 2 -79.92 -57.66 55.62
N THR A 3 -79.40 -58.85 55.37
CA THR A 3 -78.05 -59.29 54.98
C THR A 3 -77.02 -58.27 54.44
N ILE A 4 -77.32 -56.98 54.36
CA ILE A 4 -76.47 -55.87 53.95
C ILE A 4 -75.48 -55.45 55.05
N VAL A 5 -75.83 -55.63 56.34
CA VAL A 5 -75.02 -55.15 57.48
C VAL A 5 -73.69 -55.91 57.66
N ILE A 6 -73.56 -57.12 57.12
CA ILE A 6 -72.34 -57.95 57.27
C ILE A 6 -71.43 -57.85 56.03
N SER A 7 -71.97 -57.51 54.86
CA SER A 7 -71.19 -57.40 53.60
C SER A 7 -70.50 -56.04 53.44
N ALA A 8 -71.10 -54.96 53.95
CA ALA A 8 -70.57 -53.60 53.78
C ALA A 8 -69.34 -53.28 54.67
N THR A 9 -69.19 -53.96 55.81
CA THR A 9 -68.10 -53.69 56.78
C THR A 9 -66.82 -54.47 56.47
N LEU A 10 -66.90 -55.59 55.72
CA LEU A 10 -65.71 -56.29 55.23
C LEU A 10 -65.02 -55.56 54.05
N LEU A 11 -65.75 -54.71 53.32
CA LEU A 11 -65.22 -53.98 52.18
C LEU A 11 -64.41 -52.73 52.57
N SER A 12 -64.47 -52.30 53.83
CA SER A 12 -63.81 -51.09 54.33
C SER A 12 -62.37 -51.33 54.80
N LEU A 13 -61.98 -52.59 55.08
CA LEU A 13 -60.66 -52.93 55.63
C LEU A 13 -59.63 -53.36 54.57
N ALA A 14 -60.03 -53.58 53.32
CA ALA A 14 -59.12 -53.94 52.22
C ALA A 14 -58.50 -52.72 51.50
N ALA A 15 -58.77 -51.49 51.96
CA ALA A 15 -58.35 -50.25 51.29
C ALA A 15 -57.06 -49.61 51.83
N CYS A 16 -56.35 -50.23 52.78
CA CYS A 16 -55.02 -49.77 53.20
C CYS A 16 -53.95 -50.39 52.30
N ASN A 17 -53.62 -49.68 51.21
CA ASN A 17 -52.40 -49.93 50.46
C ASN A 17 -51.40 -48.80 50.78
N ASP A 18 -50.23 -49.17 51.29
CA ASP A 18 -49.21 -48.25 51.81
C ASP A 18 -48.55 -47.51 50.63
N ASN A 19 -48.95 -46.26 50.39
CA ASN A 19 -48.55 -45.48 49.22
C ASN A 19 -47.24 -44.72 49.51
N ARG A 20 -46.11 -45.43 49.52
CA ARG A 20 -44.78 -44.82 49.70
C ARG A 20 -44.30 -44.23 48.38
N TYR A 21 -44.12 -42.91 48.37
CA TYR A 21 -43.50 -42.18 47.28
C TYR A 21 -42.04 -42.62 47.08
N VAL A 22 -41.75 -43.18 45.91
CA VAL A 22 -40.37 -43.46 45.47
C VAL A 22 -39.99 -42.36 44.49
N PRO A 23 -39.04 -41.47 44.84
CA PRO A 23 -38.63 -40.41 43.91
C PRO A 23 -38.03 -41.05 42.65
N PRO A 24 -38.42 -40.59 41.46
CA PRO A 24 -37.91 -41.13 40.20
C PRO A 24 -36.38 -40.92 40.13
N PRO A 25 -35.64 -41.88 39.56
CA PRO A 25 -34.20 -41.78 39.43
C PRO A 25 -33.83 -40.56 38.58
N ALA A 26 -32.74 -39.88 38.93
CA ALA A 26 -32.29 -38.68 38.26
C ALA A 26 -32.17 -38.91 36.73
N PRO A 27 -32.64 -37.96 35.91
CA PRO A 27 -32.61 -38.13 34.46
C PRO A 27 -31.16 -38.24 33.99
N LYS A 28 -30.89 -39.24 33.15
CA LYS A 28 -29.59 -39.41 32.52
C LYS A 28 -29.40 -38.31 31.48
N VAL A 29 -28.41 -37.44 31.68
CA VAL A 29 -28.05 -36.37 30.75
C VAL A 29 -26.72 -36.71 30.08
N SER A 30 -26.63 -36.42 28.78
CA SER A 30 -25.37 -36.57 28.03
C SER A 30 -24.47 -35.37 28.33
N VAL A 31 -23.23 -35.64 28.74
CA VAL A 31 -22.23 -34.60 29.02
C VAL A 31 -20.96 -34.89 28.25
N ALA A 32 -20.24 -33.83 27.88
CA ALA A 32 -18.93 -33.92 27.25
C ALA A 32 -17.96 -32.95 27.92
N HIS A 33 -16.69 -33.35 28.03
CA HIS A 33 -15.63 -32.50 28.58
C HIS A 33 -15.11 -31.52 27.52
N PRO A 34 -14.79 -30.27 27.91
CA PRO A 34 -14.26 -29.28 26.98
C PRO A 34 -12.84 -29.68 26.53
N LEU A 35 -12.62 -29.69 25.21
CA LEU A 35 -11.30 -29.84 24.62
C LEU A 35 -10.59 -28.48 24.61
N ARG A 36 -9.41 -28.39 25.23
CA ARG A 36 -8.54 -27.22 25.09
C ARG A 36 -7.63 -27.43 23.88
N GLN A 37 -7.73 -26.53 22.93
CA GLN A 37 -6.85 -26.46 21.78
C GLN A 37 -6.31 -25.04 21.67
N GLU A 38 -5.10 -24.90 21.16
CA GLU A 38 -4.51 -23.61 20.86
C GLU A 38 -5.12 -23.10 19.55
N VAL A 39 -5.80 -21.95 19.63
CA VAL A 39 -6.45 -21.30 18.49
C VAL A 39 -5.78 -19.97 18.25
N THR A 40 -5.09 -19.87 17.12
CA THR A 40 -4.50 -18.61 16.65
C THR A 40 -5.62 -17.68 16.21
N ARG A 41 -5.70 -16.50 16.84
CA ARG A 41 -6.62 -15.44 16.40
C ARG A 41 -5.94 -14.59 15.35
N TYR A 42 -6.52 -14.58 14.15
CA TYR A 42 -6.13 -13.67 13.09
C TYR A 42 -6.97 -12.39 13.18
N LEU A 43 -6.33 -11.25 12.94
CA LEU A 43 -7.01 -9.98 12.76
C LEU A 43 -6.90 -9.60 11.29
N GLU A 44 -8.04 -9.60 10.60
CA GLU A 44 -8.13 -9.12 9.23
C GLU A 44 -8.48 -7.64 9.23
N THR A 45 -7.66 -6.85 8.55
CA THR A 45 -7.88 -5.41 8.41
C THR A 45 -7.50 -5.01 7.00
N SER A 46 -8.19 -4.02 6.44
CA SER A 46 -7.84 -3.45 5.15
C SER A 46 -6.69 -2.47 5.31
N GLY A 47 -5.70 -2.57 4.42
CA GLY A 47 -4.59 -1.64 4.31
C GLY A 47 -4.46 -1.14 2.88
N ASN A 48 -3.98 0.08 2.71
CA ASN A 48 -3.68 0.63 1.39
C ASN A 48 -2.20 0.43 1.09
N LEU A 49 -1.89 0.05 -0.15
CA LEU A 49 -0.52 0.00 -0.66
C LEU A 49 -0.20 1.32 -1.35
N ALA A 50 1.01 1.82 -1.15
CA ALA A 50 1.54 2.99 -1.83
C ALA A 50 2.85 2.62 -2.55
N SER A 51 3.16 3.33 -3.63
CA SER A 51 4.45 3.16 -4.30
C SER A 51 5.57 3.60 -3.37
N VAL A 52 6.65 2.81 -3.31
CA VAL A 52 7.86 3.14 -2.54
C VAL A 52 8.46 4.46 -3.04
N ASN A 53 8.45 4.67 -4.36
CA ASN A 53 8.89 5.90 -5.01
C ASN A 53 7.89 6.29 -6.09
N SER A 54 7.42 7.53 -6.06
CA SER A 54 6.57 8.12 -7.10
C SER A 54 7.10 9.49 -7.43
N THR A 55 7.16 9.84 -8.72
CA THR A 55 7.55 11.17 -9.17
C THR A 55 6.61 11.67 -10.25
N ASN A 56 6.17 12.91 -10.10
CA ASN A 56 5.42 13.60 -11.14
C ASN A 56 6.44 14.23 -12.11
N LEU A 57 6.35 13.88 -13.38
CA LEU A 57 7.21 14.46 -14.41
C LEU A 57 6.66 15.82 -14.85
N VAL A 58 7.50 16.85 -14.77
CA VAL A 58 7.18 18.20 -15.23
C VAL A 58 8.26 18.68 -16.19
N ALA A 59 7.85 19.41 -17.23
CA ALA A 59 8.79 20.03 -18.16
C ALA A 59 9.54 21.17 -17.44
N ARG A 60 10.87 21.15 -17.49
CA ARG A 60 11.72 22.23 -16.94
C ARG A 60 11.85 23.42 -17.88
N VAL A 61 11.49 23.23 -19.14
CA VAL A 61 11.66 24.19 -20.23
C VAL A 61 10.32 24.40 -20.92
N ALA A 62 10.08 25.62 -21.40
CA ALA A 62 8.89 25.94 -22.17
C ALA A 62 9.07 25.52 -23.63
N GLY A 63 8.02 25.00 -24.25
CA GLY A 63 8.06 24.61 -25.67
C GLY A 63 7.01 23.56 -25.99
N PHE A 64 6.94 23.20 -27.27
CA PHE A 64 6.03 22.15 -27.73
C PHE A 64 6.69 20.78 -27.66
N VAL A 65 5.91 19.76 -27.27
CA VAL A 65 6.36 18.36 -27.30
C VAL A 65 6.42 17.92 -28.77
N GLN A 66 7.63 17.62 -29.24
CA GLN A 66 7.88 17.16 -30.60
C GLN A 66 7.79 15.64 -30.73
N GLU A 67 8.26 14.90 -29.72
CA GLU A 67 8.28 13.45 -29.74
C GLU A 67 8.09 12.85 -28.34
N ILE A 68 7.36 11.74 -28.27
CA ILE A 68 7.18 10.91 -27.07
C ILE A 68 7.92 9.60 -27.30
N LYS A 69 8.90 9.28 -26.43
CA LYS A 69 9.86 8.17 -26.60
C LYS A 69 9.62 7.00 -25.67
N PHE A 70 8.41 6.86 -25.14
CA PHE A 70 8.03 5.73 -24.32
C PHE A 70 6.61 5.26 -24.66
N THR A 71 6.31 4.04 -24.25
CA THR A 71 4.97 3.46 -24.33
C THR A 71 4.36 3.43 -22.95
N ASP A 72 3.05 3.66 -22.85
CA ASP A 72 2.35 3.63 -21.57
C ASP A 72 2.55 2.29 -20.85
N GLY A 73 2.91 2.37 -19.57
CA GLY A 73 3.20 1.19 -18.74
C GLY A 73 4.58 0.55 -18.99
N ALA A 74 5.40 1.08 -19.89
CA ALA A 74 6.76 0.58 -20.10
C ALA A 74 7.69 0.91 -18.92
N MET A 75 8.59 -0.03 -18.62
CA MET A 75 9.66 0.19 -17.65
C MET A 75 10.74 1.07 -18.26
N VAL A 76 10.97 2.24 -17.67
CA VAL A 76 11.98 3.21 -18.11
C VAL A 76 13.14 3.28 -17.12
N LYS A 77 14.35 3.55 -17.63
CA LYS A 77 15.55 3.69 -16.80
C LYS A 77 15.84 5.17 -16.52
N ALA A 78 16.55 5.44 -15.42
CA ALA A 78 17.04 6.77 -15.13
C ALA A 78 17.94 7.28 -16.27
N GLY A 79 17.73 8.54 -16.69
CA GLY A 79 18.47 9.16 -17.79
C GLY A 79 17.95 8.81 -19.20
N GLN A 80 16.95 7.94 -19.34
CA GLN A 80 16.33 7.68 -20.63
C GLN A 80 15.51 8.90 -21.08
N PRO A 81 15.69 9.38 -22.32
CA PRO A 81 14.87 10.47 -22.84
C PRO A 81 13.43 10.00 -23.04
N LEU A 82 12.48 10.68 -22.40
CA LEU A 82 11.06 10.37 -22.49
C LEU A 82 10.31 11.32 -23.43
N PHE A 83 10.70 12.58 -23.44
CA PHE A 83 10.09 13.63 -24.24
C PHE A 83 11.17 14.46 -24.92
N VAL A 84 10.94 14.83 -26.18
CA VAL A 84 11.74 15.82 -26.90
C VAL A 84 10.90 17.09 -27.01
N ILE A 85 11.41 18.19 -26.46
CA ILE A 85 10.73 19.49 -26.44
C ILE A 85 11.54 20.43 -27.34
N GLU A 86 10.93 20.87 -28.44
CA GLU A 86 11.42 21.88 -29.39
C GLU A 86 12.94 22.18 -29.35
N PRO A 87 13.80 21.31 -29.88
CA PRO A 87 15.25 21.41 -29.68
C PRO A 87 15.89 22.58 -30.44
N ALA A 88 15.35 22.94 -31.60
CA ALA A 88 15.96 23.94 -32.50
C ALA A 88 16.19 25.30 -31.83
N SER A 89 15.23 25.79 -31.04
CA SER A 89 15.33 27.06 -30.32
C SER A 89 16.48 27.05 -29.30
N TYR A 90 16.68 25.93 -28.60
CA TYR A 90 17.76 25.76 -27.63
C TYR A 90 19.11 25.54 -28.29
N GLU A 91 19.16 24.79 -29.40
CA GLU A 91 20.37 24.57 -30.19
C GLU A 91 20.89 25.86 -30.80
N ASN A 92 20.00 26.71 -31.32
CA ASN A 92 20.36 28.03 -31.84
C ASN A 92 20.91 28.95 -30.75
N ALA A 93 20.28 28.97 -29.57
CA ALA A 93 20.77 29.74 -28.43
C ALA A 93 22.17 29.26 -27.97
N LEU A 94 22.39 27.94 -27.95
CA LEU A 94 23.69 27.36 -27.64
C LEU A 94 24.75 27.75 -28.69
N ALA A 95 24.41 27.70 -29.98
CA ALA A 95 25.31 28.10 -31.06
C ALA A 95 25.71 29.57 -30.95
N GLN A 96 24.75 30.45 -30.64
CA GLN A 96 25.01 31.87 -30.42
C GLN A 96 25.94 32.11 -29.23
N ALA A 97 25.71 31.41 -28.10
CA ALA A 97 26.55 31.53 -26.92
C ALA A 97 28.00 31.07 -27.20
N LYS A 98 28.18 29.97 -27.92
CA LYS A 98 29.51 29.48 -28.33
C LYS A 98 30.23 30.44 -29.28
N ALA A 99 29.50 31.07 -30.20
CA ALA A 99 30.08 32.08 -31.09
C ALA A 99 30.55 33.32 -30.31
N ALA A 100 29.79 33.74 -29.30
CA ALA A 100 30.17 34.85 -28.42
C ALA A 100 31.41 34.52 -27.57
N GLU A 101 31.47 33.30 -27.03
CA GLU A 101 32.65 32.77 -26.31
C GLU A 101 33.89 32.80 -27.20
N ALA A 102 33.81 32.23 -28.41
CA ALA A 102 34.92 32.22 -29.36
C ALA A 102 35.40 33.64 -29.73
N GLY A 103 34.48 34.60 -29.87
CA GLY A 103 34.82 36.00 -30.12
C GLY A 103 35.54 36.67 -28.94
N ALA A 104 35.13 36.34 -27.71
CA ALA A 104 35.78 36.82 -26.50
C ALA A 104 37.19 36.24 -26.36
N ASP A 105 37.36 34.93 -26.61
CA ASP A 105 38.66 34.26 -26.58
C ASP A 105 39.63 34.84 -27.62
N ALA A 106 39.13 35.14 -28.83
CA ALA A 106 39.91 35.82 -29.85
C ALA A 106 40.36 37.21 -29.39
N THR A 107 39.49 37.95 -28.70
CA THR A 107 39.81 39.27 -28.15
C THR A 107 40.88 39.19 -27.06
N VAL A 108 40.79 38.21 -26.16
CA VAL A 108 41.80 37.96 -25.12
C VAL A 108 43.14 37.61 -25.76
N THR A 109 43.14 36.71 -26.74
CA THR A 109 44.34 36.29 -27.48
C THR A 109 45.01 37.49 -28.16
N GLN A 110 44.23 38.34 -28.81
CA GLN A 110 44.72 39.57 -29.44
C GLN A 110 45.32 40.53 -28.40
N ALA A 111 44.63 40.76 -27.29
CA ALA A 111 45.11 41.64 -26.23
C ALA A 111 46.41 41.14 -25.59
N GLN A 112 46.56 39.82 -25.41
CA GLN A 112 47.81 39.22 -24.93
C GLN A 112 48.95 39.39 -25.92
N ALA A 113 48.69 39.20 -27.22
CA ALA A 113 49.69 39.42 -28.27
C ALA A 113 50.14 40.89 -28.34
N ASP A 114 49.20 41.82 -28.19
CA ASP A 114 49.48 43.26 -28.18
C ASP A 114 50.26 43.67 -26.93
N TYR A 115 49.92 43.12 -25.76
CA TYR A 115 50.66 43.33 -24.52
C TYR A 115 52.11 42.80 -24.64
N ALA A 116 52.29 41.57 -25.11
CA ALA A 116 53.62 40.98 -25.30
C ALA A 116 54.49 41.84 -26.23
N ARG A 117 53.92 42.30 -27.34
CA ARG A 117 54.60 43.20 -28.29
C ARG A 117 55.03 44.51 -27.62
N GLN A 118 54.17 45.12 -26.81
CA GLN A 118 54.49 46.37 -26.11
C GLN A 118 55.61 46.17 -25.08
N THR A 119 55.58 45.05 -24.33
CA THR A 119 56.64 44.75 -23.35
C THR A 119 58.00 44.53 -23.99
N GLU A 120 58.06 43.89 -25.16
CA GLU A 120 59.32 43.70 -25.91
C GLU A 120 59.92 45.04 -26.35
N LEU A 121 59.08 45.99 -26.78
CA LEU A 121 59.54 47.30 -27.25
C LEU A 121 60.05 48.21 -26.13
N GLN A 122 59.58 48.05 -24.89
CA GLN A 122 60.07 48.83 -23.75
C GLN A 122 61.35 48.28 -23.11
N GLY A 123 61.72 47.04 -23.42
CA GLY A 123 62.95 46.41 -22.91
C GLY A 123 64.22 46.68 -23.73
N ARG A 124 64.12 47.51 -24.77
CA ARG A 124 65.23 47.92 -25.65
C ARG A 124 65.52 49.41 -25.48
#